data_AF-A0A956L485-F1
#
_entry.id   AF-A0A956L485-F1
#
_cell.length_a   1.000
_cell.length_b   1.000
_cell.length_c   1.000
_cell.angle_alpha   90.00
_cell.angle_beta   90.00
_cell.angle_gamma   90.00
#
_symmetry.space_group_name_H-M   'P 1'
#
loop_
_entity.id
_entity.type
_entity.pdbx_description
1 polymer ?
#
loop_
_entity_poly.entity_id
_entity_poly.type
_entity_poly.pdbx_seq_one_letter_code
_entity_poly.pdbx_strand_id
1 'polypeptide(L)'
;MSTPKPSSSDLRRLVREHLLDRSEGLPPPALAAFVSGWGSALELLRRSHAALPWISAQQHQWIAALLDAVEEAARVELDDDP
;
A
#
# COMPACT_ATOMS: atom_id res chain seq x y z
N MET A 1 4.32 13.54 25.41
CA MET A 1 5.28 13.33 24.31
C MET A 1 4.46 13.11 23.04
N SER A 2 4.40 14.09 22.15
CA SER A 2 3.71 13.92 20.85
C SER A 2 4.63 13.12 19.93
N THR A 3 4.22 11.92 19.55
CA THR A 3 4.93 11.14 18.53
C THR A 3 4.94 11.93 17.22
N PRO A 4 6.10 12.13 16.58
CA PRO A 4 6.17 12.83 15.30
C PRO A 4 5.32 12.07 14.28
N LYS A 5 4.47 12.82 13.54
CA LYS A 5 3.65 12.25 12.48
C LYS A 5 4.60 11.78 11.37
N PRO A 6 4.61 10.49 11.00
CA PRO A 6 5.48 10.01 9.93
C PRO A 6 5.21 10.79 8.65
N SER A 7 6.29 11.17 7.95
CA SER A 7 6.17 11.86 6.67
C SER A 7 5.59 10.90 5.61
N SER A 8 5.04 11.43 4.51
CA SER A 8 4.54 10.60 3.41
C SER A 8 5.64 9.68 2.84
N SER A 9 6.90 10.12 2.85
CA SER A 9 8.07 9.33 2.47
C SER A 9 8.38 8.20 3.46
N ASP A 10 8.21 8.40 4.77
CA ASP A 10 8.42 7.34 5.76
C ASP A 10 7.39 6.22 5.60
N LEU A 11 6.14 6.58 5.29
CA LEU A 11 5.08 5.63 5.02
C LEU A 11 5.36 4.79 3.76
N ARG A 12 5.79 5.45 2.66
CA ARG A 12 6.17 4.75 1.42
C ARG A 12 7.31 3.76 1.65
N ARG A 13 8.33 4.15 2.42
CA ARG A 13 9.45 3.26 2.77
C ARG A 13 8.99 2.04 3.57
N LEU A 14 8.21 2.24 4.63
CA LEU A 14 7.70 1.14 5.47
C LEU A 14 6.82 0.16 4.69
N VAL A 15 5.97 0.68 3.81
CA VAL A 15 5.11 -0.13 2.96
C VAL A 15 5.94 -0.98 2.00
N ARG A 16 6.97 -0.40 1.39
CA ARG A 16 7.89 -1.14 0.51
C ARG A 16 8.65 -2.22 1.28
N GLU A 17 9.23 -1.91 2.43
CA GLU A 17 9.92 -2.88 3.30
C GLU A 17 9.00 -4.05 3.67
N HIS A 18 7.75 -3.78 4.07
CA HIS A 18 6.80 -4.84 4.38
C HIS A 18 6.35 -5.67 3.17
N LEU A 19 6.26 -5.07 1.99
CA LEU A 19 5.95 -5.82 0.77
C LEU A 19 7.11 -6.74 0.38
N LEU A 20 8.34 -6.23 0.45
CA LEU A 20 9.57 -7.00 0.20
C LEU A 20 9.70 -8.20 1.15
N ASP A 21 9.51 -7.99 2.46
CA ASP A 21 9.56 -9.07 3.46
C ASP A 21 8.53 -10.18 3.18
N ARG A 22 7.37 -9.80 2.63
CA ARG A 22 6.27 -10.73 2.35
C ARG A 22 6.42 -11.44 0.99
N SER A 23 7.20 -10.85 0.10
CA SER A 23 7.42 -11.36 -1.25
C SER A 23 8.77 -12.07 -1.41
N GLU A 24 9.63 -12.00 -0.40
CA GLU A 24 10.94 -12.66 -0.37
C GLU A 24 10.82 -14.16 -0.65
N GLY A 25 11.61 -14.64 -1.63
CA GLY A 25 11.67 -16.04 -2.01
C GLY A 25 10.48 -16.55 -2.82
N LEU A 26 9.51 -15.71 -3.17
CA LEU A 26 8.44 -16.09 -4.10
C LEU A 26 8.99 -16.25 -5.52
N PRO A 27 8.64 -17.33 -6.25
CA PRO A 27 8.96 -17.43 -7.66
C PRO A 27 8.20 -16.35 -8.46
N PRO A 28 8.72 -15.88 -9.61
CA PRO A 28 8.14 -14.74 -10.33
C PRO A 28 6.62 -14.80 -10.60
N PRO A 29 6.02 -15.96 -10.97
CA PRO A 29 4.57 -16.06 -11.13
C PRO A 29 3.79 -15.87 -9.82
N ALA A 30 4.34 -16.33 -8.70
CA ALA A 30 3.73 -16.17 -7.38
C ALA A 30 3.88 -14.73 -6.87
N LEU A 31 5.01 -14.07 -7.17
CA LEU A 31 5.21 -12.65 -6.91
C LEU A 31 4.17 -11.80 -7.68
N ALA A 32 4.01 -12.04 -8.97
CA ALA A 32 3.02 -11.33 -9.80
C ALA A 32 1.59 -11.53 -9.29
N ALA A 33 1.23 -12.78 -8.92
CA ALA A 33 -0.07 -13.08 -8.32
C ALA A 33 -0.27 -12.42 -6.95
N PHE A 34 0.78 -12.40 -6.11
CA PHE A 34 0.78 -11.72 -4.82
C PHE A 34 0.50 -10.23 -5.00
N VAL A 35 1.28 -9.53 -5.84
CA VAL A 35 1.09 -8.09 -6.07
C VAL A 35 -0.26 -7.78 -6.71
N SER A 36 -0.72 -8.59 -7.67
CA SER A 36 -2.03 -8.43 -8.32
C SER A 36 -3.21 -8.61 -7.34
N GLY A 37 -3.10 -9.57 -6.41
CA GLY A 37 -4.08 -9.79 -5.35
C GLY A 37 -4.23 -8.57 -4.43
N TRP A 38 -3.11 -7.92 -4.09
CA TRP A 38 -3.12 -6.67 -3.32
C TRP A 38 -3.77 -5.52 -4.11
N GLY A 39 -3.50 -5.38 -5.40
CA GLY A 39 -4.13 -4.35 -6.24
C GLY A 39 -5.66 -4.38 -6.20
N SER A 40 -6.26 -5.57 -6.29
CA SER A 40 -7.72 -5.72 -6.22
C SER A 40 -8.28 -5.39 -4.83
N ALA A 41 -7.58 -5.78 -3.76
CA ALA A 41 -7.97 -5.47 -2.39
C ALA A 41 -7.87 -3.96 -2.10
N LEU A 42 -6.83 -3.29 -2.61
CA LEU A 42 -6.63 -1.84 -2.47
C LEU A 42 -7.71 -1.06 -3.21
N GLU A 43 -8.08 -1.47 -4.42
CA GLU A 43 -9.17 -0.86 -5.18
C GLU A 43 -10.53 -0.99 -4.48
N LEU A 44 -10.79 -2.16 -3.86
CA LEU A 44 -11.98 -2.36 -3.04
C LEU A 44 -11.97 -1.41 -1.83
N LEU A 45 -10.85 -1.33 -1.10
CA LEU A 45 -10.68 -0.42 0.03
C LEU A 45 -10.79 1.05 -0.38
N ARG A 46 -10.26 1.43 -1.55
CA ARG A 46 -10.35 2.79 -2.11
C ARG A 46 -11.81 3.19 -2.32
N ARG A 47 -12.63 2.29 -2.88
CA ARG A 47 -14.08 2.54 -3.07
C ARG A 47 -14.87 2.47 -1.76
N SER A 48 -14.56 1.51 -0.89
CA SER A 48 -15.37 1.27 0.31
C SER A 48 -15.09 2.27 1.41
N HIS A 49 -13.84 2.71 1.60
CA HIS A 49 -13.52 3.62 2.69
C HIS A 49 -14.17 4.98 2.50
N ALA A 50 -14.35 5.44 1.26
CA ALA A 50 -15.05 6.68 0.92
C ALA A 50 -16.54 6.68 1.34
N ALA A 51 -17.12 5.49 1.53
CA ALA A 51 -18.51 5.31 1.92
C ALA A 51 -18.71 5.14 3.44
N LEU A 52 -17.66 5.23 4.26
CA LEU A 52 -17.76 4.98 5.70
C LEU A 52 -18.17 6.26 6.46
N PRO A 53 -19.42 6.36 6.95
CA PRO A 53 -19.95 7.61 7.54
C PRO A 53 -19.36 7.94 8.91
N TRP A 54 -18.67 7.00 9.56
CA TRP A 54 -18.04 7.18 10.87
C TRP A 54 -16.57 7.63 10.79
N ILE A 55 -16.03 7.82 9.59
CA ILE A 55 -14.64 8.22 9.38
C ILE A 55 -14.55 9.73 9.15
N SER A 56 -13.64 10.39 9.85
CA SER A 56 -13.37 11.82 9.67
C SER A 56 -12.62 12.09 8.36
N ALA A 57 -12.74 13.31 7.82
CA ALA A 57 -12.01 13.74 6.62
C ALA A 57 -10.48 13.53 6.74
N GLN A 58 -9.92 13.74 7.93
CA GLN A 58 -8.50 13.51 8.17
C GLN A 58 -8.11 12.02 8.07
N GLN A 59 -8.96 11.12 8.55
CA GLN A 59 -8.74 9.68 8.46
C GLN A 59 -8.90 9.20 7.01
N HIS A 60 -9.84 9.74 6.23
CA HIS A 60 -9.92 9.48 4.78
C HIS A 60 -8.62 9.84 4.07
N GLN A 61 -8.02 11.01 4.39
CA GLN A 61 -6.74 11.41 3.81
C GLN A 61 -5.59 10.46 4.18
N TRP A 62 -5.56 9.94 5.41
CA TRP A 62 -4.53 8.97 5.82
C TRP A 62 -4.70 7.63 5.13
N ILE A 63 -5.94 7.16 4.99
CA ILE A 63 -6.26 5.93 4.27
C ILE A 63 -5.87 6.08 2.80
N ALA A 64 -6.24 7.19 2.15
CA ALA A 64 -5.85 7.47 0.77
C ALA A 64 -4.32 7.50 0.60
N ALA A 65 -3.59 8.20 1.47
CA ALA A 65 -2.13 8.26 1.42
C ALA A 65 -1.46 6.89 1.62
N LEU A 66 -2.04 6.02 2.45
CA LEU A 66 -1.57 4.64 2.61
C LEU A 66 -1.83 3.83 1.33
N LEU A 67 -3.04 3.90 0.76
CA LEU A 67 -3.38 3.17 -0.46
C LEU A 67 -2.47 3.58 -1.63
N ASP A 68 -2.22 4.88 -1.80
CA ASP A 68 -1.30 5.40 -2.83
C ASP A 68 0.14 4.92 -2.62
N ALA A 69 0.60 4.81 -1.36
CA ALA A 69 1.93 4.29 -1.05
C ALA A 69 2.07 2.79 -1.37
N VAL A 70 1.03 1.99 -1.12
CA VAL A 70 1.03 0.56 -1.46
C VAL A 70 0.99 0.36 -2.97
N GLU A 71 0.20 1.14 -3.69
CA GLU A 71 0.11 1.06 -5.14
C GLU A 71 1.43 1.44 -5.83
N GLU A 72 2.11 2.49 -5.36
CA GLU A 72 3.42 2.87 -5.89
C GLU A 72 4.47 1.78 -5.62
N ALA A 73 4.55 1.25 -4.40
CA ALA A 73 5.49 0.19 -4.06
C ALA A 73 5.24 -1.07 -4.90
N ALA A 74 3.98 -1.46 -5.09
CA ALA A 74 3.59 -2.56 -5.95
C ALA A 74 4.03 -2.37 -7.41
N ARG A 75 3.92 -1.14 -7.95
CA ARG A 75 4.33 -0.82 -9.33
C ARG A 75 5.84 -0.91 -9.50
N VAL A 76 6.62 -0.37 -8.56
CA VAL A 76 8.09 -0.43 -8.61
C VAL A 76 8.58 -1.89 -8.64
N GLU A 77 8.01 -2.76 -7.81
CA GLU A 77 8.41 -4.17 -7.75
C GLU A 77 7.93 -5.00 -8.96
N LEU A 78 6.93 -4.52 -9.71
CA LEU A 78 6.47 -5.16 -10.96
C LEU A 78 7.20 -4.66 -12.21
N ASP A 79 7.67 -3.40 -12.21
CA ASP A 79 8.43 -2.81 -13.32
C ASP A 79 9.92 -3.25 -13.30
N ASP A 80 10.42 -3.79 -12.19
CA ASP A 80 11.75 -4.42 -12.07
C ASP A 80 11.80 -5.83 -12.73
N ASP A 81 11.21 -5.98 -13.92
CA ASP A 81 11.37 -7.17 -14.78
C ASP A 81 12.55 -6.91 -15.76
N PRO A 82 13.65 -7.71 -15.71
CA PRO A 82 14.83 -7.54 -16.57
C PRO A 82 14.62 -7.88 -18.05
#